data_AF-A0A497GAG4-F1
#
_entry.id   AF-A0A497GAG4-F1
#
_cell.length_a   1.000
_cell.length_b   1.000
_cell.length_c   1.000
_cell.angle_alpha   90.00
_cell.angle_beta   90.00
_cell.angle_gamma   90.00
#
_symmetry.space_group_name_H-M   'P 1'
#
loop_
_entity.id
_entity.type
_entity.pdbx_description
1 polymer ?
#
loop_
_entity_poly.entity_id
_entity_poly.type
_entity_poly.pdbx_seq_one_letter_code
_entity_poly.pdbx_strand_id
1 'polypeptide(L)'
;MRRELLDAALAAICLAVVASIAASVPFENLISEYRFVRSFPWYVYWRVGVAMFFAWIVSASIVSRKYKFTLWLMWISALALAVAHYSLLLAEARGGARVALLPLVYVVEKEGSVTYKLDVAQLALLLSGLEHFFILRTSPRAPSGTRPTP
;
A
#
# COMPACT_ATOMS: atom_id res chain seq x y z
N MET A 1 -12.05 6.69 -19.89
CA MET A 1 -10.82 6.08 -20.42
C MET A 1 -9.60 7.03 -20.44
N ARG A 2 -9.42 7.97 -21.39
CA ARG A 2 -8.19 8.81 -21.43
C ARG A 2 -7.92 9.59 -20.13
N ARG A 3 -8.95 10.22 -19.54
CA ARG A 3 -8.81 10.96 -18.27
C ARG A 3 -8.50 10.05 -17.09
N GLU A 4 -9.10 8.87 -17.02
CA GLU A 4 -8.83 7.91 -15.94
C GLU A 4 -7.42 7.35 -16.02
N LEU A 5 -6.87 7.15 -17.23
CA LEU A 5 -5.47 6.79 -17.43
C LEU A 5 -4.54 7.91 -16.97
N LEU A 6 -4.89 9.18 -17.22
CA LEU A 6 -4.13 10.33 -16.70
C LEU A 6 -4.18 10.40 -15.18
N ASP A 7 -5.34 10.17 -14.56
CA ASP A 7 -5.49 10.14 -13.11
C ASP A 7 -4.65 9.01 -12.49
N ALA A 8 -4.66 7.82 -13.10
CA ALA A 8 -3.85 6.68 -12.67
C ALA A 8 -2.34 6.96 -12.83
N ALA A 9 -1.93 7.51 -13.99
CA ALA A 9 -0.54 7.85 -14.26
C ALA A 9 -0.04 8.94 -13.29
N LEU A 10 -0.85 9.97 -13.03
CA LEU A 10 -0.52 11.01 -12.08
C LEU A 10 -0.37 10.44 -10.67
N ALA A 11 -1.31 9.59 -10.22
CA ALA A 11 -1.22 8.93 -8.93
C ALA A 11 0.06 8.07 -8.81
N ALA A 12 0.40 7.32 -9.86
CA ALA A 12 1.62 6.53 -9.91
C ALA A 12 2.88 7.42 -9.82
N ILE A 13 2.93 8.52 -10.56
CA ILE A 13 4.06 9.47 -10.53
C ILE A 13 4.21 10.08 -9.12
N CYS A 14 3.11 10.56 -8.52
CA CYS A 14 3.13 11.11 -7.17
C CYS A 14 3.67 10.09 -6.15
N LEU A 15 3.19 8.86 -6.19
CA LEU A 15 3.63 7.81 -5.28
C LEU A 15 5.07 7.37 -5.54
N ALA A 16 5.52 7.37 -6.80
CA ALA A 16 6.91 7.08 -7.16
C ALA A 16 7.86 8.15 -6.59
N VAL A 17 7.47 9.43 -6.62
CA VAL A 17 8.25 10.52 -5.98
C VAL A 17 8.30 10.30 -4.47
N VAL A 18 7.16 10.02 -3.82
CA VAL A 18 7.10 9.75 -2.38
C VAL A 18 7.97 8.54 -2.01
N ALA A 19 7.89 7.45 -2.77
CA ALA A 19 8.70 6.26 -2.56
C ALA A 19 10.21 6.55 -2.73
N SER A 20 10.59 7.36 -3.73
CA SER A 20 11.98 7.74 -3.97
C SER A 20 12.55 8.57 -2.81
N ILE A 21 11.76 9.51 -2.29
CA ILE A 21 12.13 10.32 -1.12
C ILE A 21 12.26 9.40 0.10
N ALA A 22 11.26 8.56 0.37
CA ALA A 22 11.26 7.65 1.52
C ALA A 22 12.43 6.66 1.49
N ALA A 23 12.78 6.12 0.32
CA ALA A 23 13.94 5.24 0.15
C ALA A 23 15.26 5.96 0.47
N SER A 24 15.37 7.23 0.09
CA SER A 24 16.61 8.01 0.17
C SER A 24 16.83 8.66 1.54
N VAL A 25 15.75 9.04 2.24
CA VAL A 25 15.82 9.79 3.50
C VAL A 25 15.67 8.82 4.68
N PRO A 26 16.70 8.68 5.56
CA PRO A 26 16.61 7.85 6.75
C PRO A 26 15.81 8.53 7.85
N PHE A 27 14.50 8.68 7.65
CA PHE A 27 13.65 9.41 8.59
C PHE A 27 13.58 8.74 9.98
N GLU A 28 13.89 7.44 10.11
CA GLU A 28 14.06 6.80 11.41
C GLU A 28 15.15 7.47 12.26
N ASN A 29 16.20 8.02 11.65
CA ASN A 29 17.23 8.79 12.36
C ASN A 29 16.77 10.20 12.74
N LEU A 30 15.74 10.73 12.08
CA LEU A 30 15.17 12.04 12.39
C LEU A 30 14.17 11.96 13.54
N ILE A 31 13.48 10.82 13.67
CA ILE A 31 12.41 10.62 14.65
C ILE A 31 12.93 9.95 15.93
N SER A 32 14.00 9.16 15.83
CA SER A 32 14.59 8.47 16.99
C SER A 32 15.50 9.39 17.80
N GLU A 33 15.33 9.36 19.13
CA GLU A 33 16.25 9.99 20.08
C GLU A 33 17.66 9.39 19.99
N TYR A 34 17.76 8.10 19.64
CA TYR A 34 19.03 7.40 19.45
C TYR A 34 19.36 7.29 17.97
N ARG A 35 20.59 7.69 17.59
CA ARG A 35 21.09 7.48 16.23
C ARG A 35 21.22 6.00 15.94
N PHE A 36 20.65 5.52 14.83
CA PHE A 36 20.90 4.16 14.36
C PHE A 36 22.31 4.08 13.80
N VAL A 37 23.22 3.45 14.56
CA VAL A 37 24.62 3.23 14.15
C VAL A 37 24.73 2.11 13.09
N ARG A 38 23.74 1.21 13.03
CA ARG A 38 23.67 0.12 12.05
C ARG A 38 22.57 0.39 11.04
N SER A 39 22.94 0.30 9.76
CA SER A 39 21.99 0.29 8.64
C SER A 39 21.78 -1.16 8.20
N PHE A 40 20.53 -1.61 8.17
CA PHE A 40 20.20 -2.94 7.68
C PHE A 40 19.63 -2.87 6.26
N PRO A 41 19.91 -3.86 5.38
CA PRO A 41 19.43 -3.85 4.00
C PRO A 41 17.91 -3.71 3.86
N TRP A 42 17.16 -4.15 4.87
CA TRP A 42 15.70 -4.09 4.87
C TRP A 42 15.13 -2.70 5.22
N TYR A 43 15.96 -1.75 5.68
CA TYR A 43 15.51 -0.40 6.06
C TYR A 43 14.86 0.34 4.89
N VAL A 44 15.41 0.22 3.69
CA VAL A 44 14.86 0.88 2.49
C VAL A 44 13.42 0.43 2.24
N TYR A 45 13.16 -0.88 2.28
CA TYR A 45 11.82 -1.43 2.09
C TYR A 45 10.87 -1.03 3.22
N TRP A 46 11.36 -1.01 4.47
CA TRP A 46 10.58 -0.55 5.61
C TRP A 46 10.12 0.90 5.43
N ARG A 47 11.03 1.81 5.05
CA ARG A 47 10.73 3.23 4.85
C ARG A 47 9.68 3.45 3.78
N VAL A 48 9.86 2.80 2.63
CA VAL A 48 8.88 2.86 1.53
C VAL A 48 7.54 2.29 1.98
N GLY A 49 7.55 1.17 2.70
CA GLY A 49 6.34 0.58 3.27
C GLY A 49 5.58 1.55 4.19
N VAL A 50 6.27 2.19 5.13
CA VAL A 50 5.67 3.19 6.04
C VAL A 50 5.07 4.36 5.26
N ALA A 51 5.80 4.91 4.28
CA ALA A 51 5.31 6.02 3.47
C ALA A 51 4.06 5.63 2.65
N MET A 52 4.06 4.44 2.04
CA MET A 52 2.92 3.93 1.28
C MET A 52 1.71 3.62 2.19
N PHE A 53 1.95 3.15 3.41
CA PHE A 53 0.89 2.94 4.39
C PHE A 53 0.18 4.23 4.76
N PHE A 54 0.91 5.32 5.02
CA PHE A 54 0.29 6.62 5.29
C PHE A 54 -0.41 7.20 4.05
N ALA A 55 0.20 7.08 2.87
CA ALA A 55 -0.46 7.48 1.62
C ALA A 55 -1.78 6.70 1.41
N TRP A 56 -1.79 5.41 1.73
CA TRP A 56 -2.98 4.57 1.71
C TRP A 56 -4.04 5.05 2.72
N ILE A 57 -3.69 5.31 3.99
CA ILE A 57 -4.65 5.83 4.99
C ILE A 57 -5.28 7.14 4.52
N VAL A 58 -4.46 8.10 4.07
CA VAL A 58 -4.94 9.42 3.65
C VAL A 58 -5.85 9.29 2.44
N SER A 59 -5.47 8.48 1.45
CA SER A 59 -6.27 8.30 0.23
C SER A 59 -7.57 7.53 0.51
N ALA A 60 -7.55 6.47 1.30
CA ALA A 60 -8.74 5.73 1.74
C ALA A 60 -9.71 6.64 2.53
N SER A 61 -9.21 7.56 3.35
CA SER A 61 -10.06 8.50 4.10
C SER A 61 -10.81 9.50 3.21
N ILE A 62 -10.34 9.73 1.97
CA ILE A 62 -10.87 10.76 1.05
C ILE A 62 -11.52 10.10 -0.18
N VAL A 63 -11.37 8.78 -0.34
CA VAL A 63 -11.74 8.12 -1.58
C VAL A 63 -13.23 8.29 -1.85
N SER A 64 -13.53 8.72 -3.06
CA SER A 64 -14.91 8.95 -3.46
C SER A 64 -15.10 8.65 -4.93
N ARG A 65 -16.34 8.37 -5.31
CA ARG A 65 -16.72 8.09 -6.70
C ARG A 65 -16.38 9.20 -7.68
N LYS A 66 -16.40 10.44 -7.20
CA LYS A 66 -16.22 11.63 -8.02
C LYS A 66 -14.75 11.84 -8.39
N TYR A 67 -13.83 11.38 -7.55
CA TYR A 67 -12.39 11.62 -7.71
C TYR A 67 -11.66 10.31 -8.01
N LYS A 68 -11.59 9.94 -9.29
CA LYS A 68 -10.87 8.74 -9.74
C LYS A 68 -9.40 8.76 -9.37
N PHE A 69 -8.79 9.95 -9.30
CA PHE A 69 -7.44 10.13 -8.80
C PHE A 69 -7.23 9.56 -7.39
N THR A 70 -8.09 9.87 -6.41
CA THR A 70 -7.93 9.38 -5.04
C THR A 70 -8.13 7.87 -4.94
N LEU A 71 -9.01 7.32 -5.77
CA LEU A 71 -9.20 5.87 -5.91
C LEU A 71 -7.93 5.17 -6.42
N TRP A 72 -7.28 5.72 -7.45
CA TRP A 72 -6.01 5.19 -7.94
C TRP A 72 -4.88 5.38 -6.94
N LEU A 73 -4.85 6.51 -6.24
CA LEU A 73 -3.87 6.76 -5.18
C LEU A 73 -3.96 5.71 -4.06
N MET A 74 -5.18 5.35 -3.65
CA MET A 74 -5.42 4.28 -2.67
C MET A 74 -4.94 2.92 -3.17
N TRP A 75 -5.35 2.51 -4.38
CA TRP A 75 -4.99 1.20 -4.91
C TRP A 75 -3.49 1.05 -5.15
N ILE A 76 -2.86 2.05 -5.77
CA ILE A 76 -1.43 2.00 -6.08
C ILE A 76 -0.60 2.04 -4.80
N SER A 77 -0.99 2.85 -3.79
CA SER A 77 -0.28 2.86 -2.50
C SER A 77 -0.46 1.55 -1.73
N ALA A 78 -1.64 0.93 -1.74
CA ALA A 78 -1.84 -0.40 -1.15
C ALA A 78 -0.97 -1.48 -1.83
N LEU A 79 -0.89 -1.45 -3.16
CA LEU A 79 -0.05 -2.39 -3.91
C LEU A 79 1.45 -2.14 -3.64
N ALA A 80 1.88 -0.88 -3.65
CA ALA A 80 3.26 -0.51 -3.36
C ALA A 80 3.65 -0.87 -1.91
N LEU A 81 2.75 -0.67 -0.95
CA LEU A 81 2.88 -1.15 0.43
C LEU A 81 3.12 -2.66 0.45
N ALA A 82 2.32 -3.44 -0.27
CA ALA A 82 2.49 -4.89 -0.34
C ALA A 82 3.85 -5.29 -0.94
N VAL A 83 4.24 -4.67 -2.06
CA VAL A 83 5.56 -4.91 -2.68
C VAL A 83 6.69 -4.61 -1.70
N ALA A 84 6.65 -3.46 -1.01
CA ALA A 84 7.66 -3.09 -0.03
C ALA A 84 7.66 -4.04 1.19
N HIS A 85 6.48 -4.41 1.70
CA HIS A 85 6.32 -5.32 2.83
C HIS A 85 6.91 -6.70 2.53
N TYR A 86 6.57 -7.30 1.39
CA TYR A 86 7.10 -8.62 1.03
C TYR A 86 8.57 -8.57 0.60
N SER A 87 9.05 -7.44 0.06
CA SER A 87 10.48 -7.25 -0.18
C SER A 87 11.28 -7.19 1.12
N LEU A 88 10.73 -6.55 2.17
CA LEU A 88 11.30 -6.55 3.52
C LEU A 88 11.37 -7.97 4.09
N LEU A 89 10.28 -8.73 4.00
CA LEU A 89 10.25 -10.12 4.49
C LEU A 89 11.22 -11.03 3.73
N LEU A 90 11.36 -10.83 2.42
CA LEU A 90 12.36 -11.54 1.62
C LEU A 90 13.79 -11.18 2.05
N ALA A 91 14.06 -9.91 2.36
CA ALA A 91 15.36 -9.48 2.86
C ALA A 91 15.69 -10.09 4.23
N GLU A 92 14.72 -10.18 5.14
CA GLU A 92 14.87 -10.89 6.42
C GLU A 92 15.11 -12.39 6.22
N ALA A 93 14.38 -13.03 5.30
CA ALA A 93 14.56 -14.44 4.99
C ALA A 93 15.97 -14.74 4.45
N ARG A 94 16.49 -13.87 3.57
CA ARG A 94 17.88 -13.93 3.08
C ARG A 94 18.91 -13.69 4.19
N GLY A 95 18.52 -12.97 5.24
CA GLY A 95 19.32 -12.75 6.45
C GLY A 95 19.26 -13.90 7.47
N GLY A 96 18.69 -15.06 7.11
CA GLY A 96 18.66 -16.26 7.94
C GLY A 96 17.39 -16.46 8.76
N ALA A 97 16.38 -15.60 8.63
CA ALA A 97 15.08 -15.81 9.26
C ALA A 97 14.24 -16.84 8.48
N ARG A 98 13.43 -17.63 9.18
CA ARG A 98 12.34 -18.41 8.55
C ARG A 98 11.07 -17.56 8.56
N VAL A 99 10.49 -17.34 7.39
CA VAL A 99 9.25 -16.56 7.23
C VAL A 99 8.14 -17.47 6.69
N ALA A 100 7.01 -17.50 7.39
CA ALA A 100 5.81 -18.18 6.94
C ALA A 100 4.67 -17.17 6.78
N LEU A 101 4.03 -17.14 5.61
CA LEU A 101 2.89 -16.29 5.31
C LEU A 101 1.60 -17.05 5.56
N LEU A 102 0.70 -16.47 6.35
CA LEU A 102 -0.64 -16.97 6.62
C LEU A 102 -1.67 -15.91 6.17
N PRO A 103 -2.97 -16.26 6.10
CA PRO A 103 -4.01 -15.26 5.93
C PRO A 103 -3.99 -14.26 7.09
N LEU A 104 -3.84 -12.97 6.77
CA LEU A 104 -3.79 -11.80 7.64
C LEU A 104 -2.65 -11.74 8.66
N VAL A 105 -1.80 -12.77 8.73
CA VAL A 105 -0.73 -12.88 9.72
C VAL A 105 0.51 -13.45 9.03
N TYR A 106 1.69 -13.07 9.49
CA TYR A 106 2.92 -13.75 9.12
C TYR A 106 3.73 -14.08 10.36
N VAL A 107 4.54 -15.13 10.23
CA VAL A 107 5.42 -15.63 11.28
C VAL A 107 6.85 -15.38 10.86
N VAL A 108 7.65 -14.83 11.78
CA VAL A 108 9.10 -14.70 11.61
C VAL A 108 9.77 -15.45 12.75
N GLU A 109 10.59 -16.44 12.40
CA GLU A 109 11.42 -17.20 13.32
C GLU A 109 12.90 -16.88 13.06
N LYS A 110 13.61 -16.43 14.09
CA LYS A 110 15.03 -16.09 14.02
C LYS A 110 15.69 -16.30 15.38
N GLU A 111 16.85 -16.96 15.40
CA GLU A 111 17.65 -17.19 16.62
C GLU A 111 16.84 -17.83 17.78
N GLY A 112 15.93 -18.74 17.46
CA GLY A 112 15.08 -19.42 18.45
C GLY A 112 13.88 -18.60 18.97
N SER A 113 13.72 -17.36 18.51
CA SER A 113 12.54 -16.53 18.78
C SER A 113 11.52 -16.65 17.64
N VAL A 114 10.25 -16.86 17.99
CA VAL A 114 9.12 -16.91 17.04
C VAL A 114 8.21 -15.72 17.33
N THR A 115 7.97 -14.89 16.32
CA THR A 115 7.08 -13.73 16.44
C THR A 115 5.95 -13.80 15.41
N TYR A 116 4.72 -13.66 15.89
CA TYR A 116 3.53 -13.50 15.06
C TYR A 116 3.24 -12.02 14.86
N LYS A 117 2.98 -11.61 13.61
CA LYS A 117 2.74 -10.22 13.25
C LYS A 117 1.56 -10.12 12.30
N LEU A 118 0.75 -9.08 12.46
CA LEU A 118 -0.33 -8.77 11.54
C LEU A 118 0.23 -8.40 10.17
N ASP A 119 -0.31 -8.99 9.11
CA ASP A 119 0.00 -8.64 7.73
C ASP A 119 -0.82 -7.41 7.29
N VAL A 120 -0.26 -6.24 7.55
CA VAL A 120 -0.87 -4.95 7.24
C VAL A 120 -1.03 -4.76 5.73
N ALA A 121 -0.19 -5.38 4.90
CA ALA A 121 -0.31 -5.30 3.45
C ALA A 121 -1.55 -6.05 2.95
N GLN A 122 -1.79 -7.28 3.45
CA GLN A 122 -3.02 -8.00 3.15
C GLN A 122 -4.25 -7.21 3.63
N LEU A 123 -4.20 -6.66 4.83
CA LEU A 123 -5.30 -5.86 5.37
C LEU A 123 -5.60 -4.65 4.48
N ALA A 124 -4.59 -3.88 4.08
CA ALA A 124 -4.77 -2.72 3.21
C ALA A 124 -5.36 -3.08 1.84
N LEU A 125 -4.91 -4.19 1.23
CA LEU A 125 -5.45 -4.68 -0.04
C LEU A 125 -6.91 -5.12 0.09
N LEU A 126 -7.23 -5.86 1.15
CA LEU A 126 -8.59 -6.33 1.40
C LEU A 126 -9.56 -5.17 1.65
N LEU A 127 -9.17 -4.21 2.48
CA LEU A 127 -9.98 -3.02 2.76
C LEU A 127 -10.15 -2.16 1.50
N SER A 128 -9.10 -1.99 0.69
CA SER A 128 -9.20 -1.30 -0.62
C SER A 128 -10.18 -2.01 -1.56
N GLY A 129 -10.16 -3.34 -1.60
CA GLY A 129 -11.10 -4.15 -2.36
C GLY A 129 -12.54 -4.00 -1.90
N LEU A 130 -12.76 -4.07 -0.58
CA LEU A 130 -14.06 -3.91 0.06
C LEU A 130 -14.64 -2.52 -0.22
N GLU A 131 -13.83 -1.48 -0.08
CA GLU A 131 -14.22 -0.11 -0.36
C GLU A 131 -14.56 0.09 -1.83
N HIS A 132 -13.72 -0.42 -2.74
CA HIS A 132 -14.00 -0.37 -4.18
C HIS A 132 -15.30 -1.12 -4.52
N PHE A 133 -15.57 -2.26 -3.89
CA PHE A 133 -16.81 -3.01 -4.07
C PHE A 133 -18.05 -2.21 -3.63
N PHE A 134 -18.00 -1.52 -2.48
CA PHE A 134 -19.07 -0.63 -2.04
C PHE A 134 -19.26 0.56 -2.99
N ILE A 135 -18.15 1.11 -3.50
CA ILE A 135 -18.11 2.15 -4.53
C ILE A 135 -18.70 1.66 -5.86
N LEU A 136 -18.68 0.37 -6.17
CA LEU A 136 -19.39 -0.15 -7.34
C LEU A 136 -20.87 -0.37 -7.06
N ARG A 137 -21.23 -0.96 -5.91
CA ARG A 137 -22.61 -1.34 -5.58
C ARG A 137 -23.57 -0.18 -5.43
N THR A 138 -23.17 0.91 -4.79
CA THR A 138 -24.10 2.02 -4.52
C THR A 138 -24.36 2.89 -5.78
N SER A 139 -23.83 2.50 -6.96
CA SER A 139 -23.76 3.37 -8.15
C SER A 139 -25.11 3.24 -8.85
N PRO A 140 -25.86 4.35 -9.02
CA PRO A 140 -27.12 4.26 -9.73
C PRO A 140 -26.85 3.66 -11.10
N ARG A 141 -27.45 2.50 -11.39
CA ARG A 141 -27.49 1.99 -12.76
C ARG A 141 -28.14 3.09 -13.58
N ALA A 142 -27.45 3.57 -14.61
CA ALA A 142 -28.08 4.46 -15.59
C ALA A 142 -29.39 3.78 -16.04
N PRO A 143 -30.54 4.48 -16.04
CA PRO A 143 -31.76 3.90 -16.57
C PRO A 143 -31.47 3.48 -18.00
N SER A 144 -31.64 2.18 -18.27
CA SER A 144 -31.57 1.63 -19.61
C SER A 144 -32.49 2.46 -20.50
N GLY A 145 -31.92 3.25 -21.39
CA GLY A 145 -32.66 4.17 -22.23
C GLY A 145 -33.78 3.43 -22.95
N THR A 146 -35.02 3.74 -22.56
CA THR A 146 -36.19 3.46 -23.39
C THR A 146 -36.01 4.28 -24.66
N ARG A 147 -35.68 3.59 -25.76
CA ARG A 147 -35.75 4.12 -27.12
C ARG A 147 -37.12 4.80 -27.29
N PRO A 148 -37.21 6.06 -27.76
CA PRO A 148 -38.47 6.54 -28.32
C PRO A 148 -38.72 5.72 -29.59
N THR A 149 -39.83 4.99 -29.62
CA THR A 149 -40.37 4.42 -30.86
C THR A 149 -40.84 5.56 -31.77
N PRO A 150 -40.67 5.40 -33.10
CA PRO A 150 -40.95 6.44 -34.09
C PRO A 150 -42.44 6.83 -34.15
#